data_AF-A0A1F3WT59-F1
#
_entry.id   AF-A0A1F3WT59-F1
#
_cell.length_a   1.000
_cell.length_b   1.000
_cell.length_c   1.000
_cell.angle_alpha   90.00
_cell.angle_beta   90.00
_cell.angle_gamma   90.00
#
_symmetry.space_group_name_H-M   'P 1'
#
loop_
_entity.id
_entity.type
_entity.pdbx_description
1 polymer ?
#
loop_
_entity_poly.entity_id
_entity_poly.type
_entity_poly.pdbx_seq_one_letter_code
_entity_poly.pdbx_strand_id
1 'polypeptide(L)'
;MFKKSLPKMNKMKIVRVLLLAGLLVTASSCNKDIQKMEVIKDCTGVYVRDKNGQDRKVCNAEILDGIATGTKIKISYDKMEQCFGLIDGNTCEMAHLYVGVLEITEIH
;
A
#
# COMPACT_ATOMS: atom_id res chain seq x y z
N MET A 1 -60.46 -12.67 -2.94
CA MET A 1 -59.00 -12.45 -2.80
C MET A 1 -58.65 -11.05 -3.31
N PHE A 2 -57.79 -10.34 -2.57
CA PHE A 2 -57.61 -8.89 -2.56
C PHE A 2 -57.15 -8.25 -3.89
N LYS A 3 -57.91 -7.26 -4.39
CA LYS A 3 -57.39 -6.24 -5.32
C LYS A 3 -56.60 -5.22 -4.49
N LYS A 4 -55.26 -5.29 -4.51
CA LYS A 4 -54.40 -4.20 -4.03
C LYS A 4 -54.33 -3.13 -5.11
N SER A 5 -54.89 -1.95 -4.85
CA SER A 5 -54.64 -0.77 -5.67
C SER A 5 -53.22 -0.28 -5.43
N LEU A 6 -52.45 -0.12 -6.50
CA LEU A 6 -51.12 0.48 -6.44
C LEU A 6 -51.27 2.00 -6.21
N PRO A 7 -50.59 2.58 -5.22
CA PRO A 7 -50.68 4.00 -4.93
C PRO A 7 -50.08 4.82 -6.08
N LYS A 8 -50.85 5.78 -6.60
CA LYS A 8 -50.43 6.71 -7.66
C LYS A 8 -49.42 7.71 -7.07
N MET A 9 -48.13 7.45 -7.25
CA MET A 9 -47.06 8.29 -6.70
C MET A 9 -46.94 9.62 -7.46
N ASN A 10 -46.87 10.72 -6.71
CA ASN A 10 -46.76 12.07 -7.24
C ASN A 10 -45.36 12.30 -7.85
N LYS A 11 -45.29 12.92 -9.04
CA LYS A 11 -44.04 13.14 -9.80
C LYS A 11 -42.96 13.88 -8.98
N MET A 12 -43.38 14.77 -8.08
CA MET A 12 -42.48 15.52 -7.17
C MET A 12 -41.86 14.64 -6.07
N LYS A 13 -42.52 13.54 -5.68
CA LYS A 13 -41.97 12.55 -4.72
C LYS A 13 -40.98 11.60 -5.40
N ILE A 14 -41.22 11.26 -6.67
CA ILE A 14 -40.30 10.43 -7.48
C ILE A 14 -38.96 11.14 -7.68
N VAL A 15 -38.99 12.44 -7.99
CA VAL A 15 -37.76 13.26 -8.15
C VAL A 15 -36.95 13.33 -6.86
N ARG A 16 -37.61 13.49 -5.70
CA ARG A 16 -36.93 13.48 -4.38
C ARG A 16 -36.32 12.12 -4.04
N VAL A 17 -36.99 11.02 -4.37
CA VAL A 17 -36.48 9.66 -4.15
C VAL A 17 -35.26 9.36 -5.03
N LEU A 18 -35.27 9.82 -6.29
CA LEU A 18 -34.12 9.68 -7.20
C LEU A 18 -32.91 10.52 -6.76
N LEU A 19 -33.13 11.75 -6.27
CA LEU A 19 -32.07 12.60 -5.71
C LEU A 19 -31.42 12.01 -4.45
N LEU A 20 -32.20 11.35 -3.59
CA LEU A 20 -31.69 10.67 -2.39
C LEU A 20 -30.94 9.37 -2.73
N ALA A 21 -31.35 8.65 -3.78
CA ALA A 21 -30.69 7.41 -4.21
C ALA A 21 -29.34 7.65 -4.89
N GLY A 22 -29.14 8.80 -5.55
CA GLY A 22 -27.89 9.14 -6.24
C GLY A 22 -26.72 9.51 -5.31
N LEU A 23 -26.98 9.81 -4.04
CA LEU A 23 -25.96 10.28 -3.09
C LEU A 23 -25.14 9.15 -2.44
N LEU A 24 -25.45 7.88 -2.71
CA LEU A 24 -24.92 6.70 -2.00
C LEU A 24 -23.68 6.04 -2.63
N VAL A 25 -23.12 6.56 -3.73
CA VAL A 25 -22.19 5.78 -4.59
C VAL A 25 -20.71 6.22 -4.53
N THR A 26 -20.30 7.15 -3.66
CA THR A 26 -18.89 7.58 -3.64
C THR A 26 -18.20 7.31 -2.30
N ALA A 27 -17.95 6.04 -2.01
CA ALA A 27 -17.00 5.62 -0.97
C ALA A 27 -16.02 4.58 -1.55
N SER A 28 -15.25 4.97 -2.57
CA SER A 28 -14.08 4.21 -2.98
C SER A 28 -12.96 4.48 -1.96
N SER A 29 -12.84 3.60 -0.97
CA SER A 29 -11.73 3.63 0.01
C SER A 29 -10.43 3.25 -0.70
N CYS A 30 -9.43 4.12 -0.62
CA CYS A 30 -8.08 3.86 -1.13
C CYS A 30 -7.41 2.87 -0.17
N ASN A 31 -7.37 1.59 -0.55
CA ASN A 31 -6.68 0.58 0.25
C ASN A 31 -5.19 0.61 -0.10
N LYS A 32 -4.31 0.94 0.86
CA LYS A 32 -2.87 0.75 0.68
C LYS A 32 -2.58 -0.74 0.52
N ASP A 33 -1.77 -1.07 -0.47
CA ASP A 33 -1.50 -2.45 -0.83
C ASP A 33 -0.48 -3.09 0.13
N ILE A 34 -0.89 -4.16 0.83
CA ILE A 34 -0.06 -4.89 1.79
C ILE A 34 0.66 -6.02 1.07
N GLN A 35 1.99 -5.96 1.06
CA GLN A 35 2.84 -6.90 0.34
C GLN A 35 3.70 -7.72 1.30
N LYS A 36 3.77 -9.04 1.06
CA LYS A 36 4.66 -9.93 1.80
C LYS A 36 6.04 -9.92 1.15
N MET A 37 7.06 -9.51 1.90
CA MET A 37 8.44 -9.41 1.43
C MET A 37 9.43 -9.97 2.45
N GLU A 38 10.61 -10.35 2.00
CA GLU A 38 11.70 -10.85 2.85
C GLU A 38 12.70 -9.73 3.13
N VAL A 39 13.05 -9.51 4.39
CA VAL A 39 14.06 -8.52 4.80
C VAL A 39 15.44 -9.03 4.44
N ILE A 40 16.22 -8.22 3.72
CA ILE A 40 17.61 -8.52 3.38
C ILE A 40 18.46 -7.37 3.94
N LYS A 41 19.41 -7.70 4.79
CA LYS A 41 20.37 -6.75 5.36
C LYS A 41 21.78 -7.20 5.05
N ASP A 42 22.60 -6.29 4.55
CA ASP A 42 24.01 -6.53 4.28
C ASP A 42 24.83 -5.24 4.46
N CYS A 43 26.12 -5.32 4.13
CA CYS A 43 27.04 -4.19 4.24
C CYS A 43 26.68 -3.02 3.32
N THR A 44 25.86 -3.19 2.29
CA THR A 44 25.49 -2.15 1.31
C THR A 44 24.18 -1.45 1.66
N GLY A 45 23.37 -2.03 2.54
CA GLY A 45 22.18 -1.42 3.10
C GLY A 45 21.11 -2.40 3.54
N VAL A 46 19.87 -1.90 3.59
CA VAL A 46 18.67 -2.65 3.95
C VAL A 46 17.72 -2.68 2.77
N TYR A 47 17.21 -3.88 2.47
CA TYR A 47 16.40 -4.19 1.31
C TYR A 47 15.21 -5.06 1.70
N VAL A 48 14.23 -5.08 0.81
CA VAL A 48 13.14 -6.05 0.84
C VAL A 48 13.04 -6.77 -0.49
N ARG A 49 12.93 -8.10 -0.43
CA ARG A 49 12.82 -8.99 -1.59
C ARG A 49 11.38 -9.40 -1.83
N ASP A 50 10.90 -9.17 -3.05
CA ASP A 50 9.57 -9.58 -3.48
C ASP A 50 9.51 -11.08 -3.80
N LYS A 51 8.29 -11.59 -4.07
CA LYS A 51 8.06 -12.99 -4.45
C LYS A 51 8.73 -13.41 -5.76
N ASN A 52 9.12 -12.45 -6.60
CA ASN A 52 9.81 -12.69 -7.88
C ASN A 52 11.33 -12.65 -7.70
N GLY A 53 11.83 -12.47 -6.47
CA GLY A 53 13.26 -12.38 -6.18
C GLY A 53 13.87 -11.01 -6.49
N GLN A 54 13.06 -9.98 -6.71
CA GLN A 54 13.56 -8.63 -6.96
C GLN A 54 13.72 -7.87 -5.66
N ASP A 55 14.90 -7.27 -5.49
CA ASP A 55 15.23 -6.49 -4.31
C ASP A 55 14.91 -5.02 -4.54
N ARG A 56 14.38 -4.37 -3.50
CA ARG A 56 14.18 -2.92 -3.45
C ARG A 56 14.87 -2.38 -2.21
N LYS A 57 15.59 -1.27 -2.36
CA LYS A 57 16.26 -0.61 -1.24
C LYS A 57 15.23 0.11 -0.38
N VAL A 58 15.35 -0.01 0.93
CA VAL A 58 14.49 0.66 1.91
C VAL A 58 15.13 2.00 2.28
N CYS A 59 14.38 3.09 2.11
CA CYS A 59 14.88 4.44 2.39
C CYS A 59 14.86 4.81 3.88
N ASN A 60 13.90 4.27 4.64
CA ASN A 60 13.78 4.40 6.09
C ASN A 60 14.17 3.08 6.78
N ALA A 61 15.42 2.68 6.59
CA ALA A 61 15.96 1.38 7.02
C ALA A 61 15.79 1.10 8.52
N GLU A 62 15.79 2.15 9.35
CA GLU A 62 15.66 2.11 10.81
C GLU A 62 14.36 1.43 11.28
N ILE A 63 13.29 1.47 10.47
CA ILE A 63 12.02 0.79 10.78
C ILE A 63 12.19 -0.73 10.88
N LEU A 64 13.25 -1.27 10.28
CA LEU A 64 13.56 -2.69 10.26
C LEU A 64 14.67 -3.09 11.24
N ASP A 65 15.23 -2.20 12.06
CA ASP A 65 16.42 -2.48 12.88
C ASP A 65 16.28 -3.74 13.76
N GLY A 66 15.10 -3.94 14.37
CA GLY A 66 14.80 -5.12 15.19
C GLY A 66 14.47 -6.40 14.42
N ILE A 67 14.43 -6.37 13.08
CA ILE A 67 14.03 -7.49 12.23
C ILE A 67 15.26 -8.12 11.58
N ALA A 68 15.43 -9.44 11.76
CA ALA A 68 16.56 -10.17 11.21
C ALA A 68 16.46 -10.33 9.68
N THR A 69 17.61 -10.40 9.01
CA THR A 69 17.69 -10.79 7.60
C THR A 69 17.08 -12.18 7.38
N GLY A 70 16.42 -12.41 6.25
CA GLY A 70 15.63 -13.61 5.95
C GLY A 70 14.22 -13.63 6.55
N THR A 71 13.85 -12.65 7.39
CA THR A 71 12.51 -12.58 7.98
C THR A 71 11.48 -12.14 6.95
N LYS A 72 10.38 -12.88 6.83
CA LYS A 72 9.26 -12.51 5.93
C LYS A 72 8.23 -11.67 6.68
N ILE A 73 8.06 -10.43 6.27
CA ILE A 73 7.15 -9.45 6.86
C ILE A 73 6.07 -9.05 5.86
N LYS A 74 4.95 -8.50 6.36
CA LYS A 74 3.93 -7.85 5.54
C LYS A 74 4.07 -6.35 5.72
N ILE A 75 4.17 -5.61 4.63
CA ILE A 75 4.41 -4.16 4.65
C ILE A 75 3.50 -3.42 3.69
N SER A 76 3.15 -2.20 4.08
CA SER A 76 2.64 -1.17 3.17
C SER A 76 3.79 -0.21 2.86
N TYR A 77 3.95 0.21 1.60
CA TYR A 77 5.05 1.09 1.21
C TYR A 77 4.66 2.06 0.09
N ASP A 78 5.40 3.16 0.02
CA ASP A 78 5.36 4.11 -1.09
C ASP A 78 6.61 3.93 -1.96
N LYS A 79 6.42 3.93 -3.29
CA LYS A 79 7.53 3.85 -4.25
C LYS A 79 8.16 5.23 -4.38
N MET A 80 9.49 5.28 -4.36
CA MET A 80 10.24 6.52 -4.42
C MET A 80 11.11 6.54 -5.69
N GLU A 81 11.43 7.73 -6.19
CA GLU A 81 12.42 7.88 -7.28
C GLU A 81 13.84 7.70 -6.75
N GLN A 82 14.10 8.17 -5.53
CA GLN A 82 15.37 8.08 -4.81
C GLN A 82 15.13 8.19 -3.30
N CYS A 83 16.09 7.72 -2.51
CA CYS A 83 16.08 7.96 -1.07
C CYS A 83 16.65 9.35 -0.78
N PHE A 84 15.92 10.17 -0.01
CA PHE A 84 16.37 11.50 0.39
C PHE A 84 16.98 11.42 1.80
N GLY A 85 18.27 11.74 1.93
CA GLY A 85 18.99 11.67 3.20
C GLY A 85 20.50 11.53 3.00
N LEU A 86 21.28 11.62 4.09
CA LEU A 86 22.70 11.30 4.06
C LEU A 86 22.82 9.78 3.88
N ILE A 87 23.23 9.35 2.69
CA ILE A 87 23.65 7.98 2.46
C ILE A 87 24.99 7.85 3.19
N ASP A 88 24.96 7.37 4.43
CA ASP A 88 26.19 7.01 5.13
C ASP A 88 26.93 5.98 4.26
N GLY A 89 28.12 6.38 3.85
CA GLY A 89 28.94 5.65 2.90
C GLY A 89 29.46 4.39 3.56
N ASN A 90 28.72 3.28 3.44
CA ASN A 90 29.25 1.99 3.83
C ASN A 90 30.40 1.67 2.87
N THR A 91 31.62 1.54 3.42
CA THR A 91 32.83 1.12 2.72
C THR A 91 32.78 -0.38 2.40
N CYS A 92 31.76 -0.81 1.65
CA CYS A 92 31.68 -2.19 1.19
C CYS A 92 32.35 -2.33 -0.17
N GLU A 93 33.19 -3.35 -0.35
CA GLU A 93 33.86 -3.65 -1.63
C GLU A 93 32.91 -4.25 -2.67
N MET A 94 31.66 -4.57 -2.28
CA MET A 94 30.67 -5.23 -3.12
C MET A 94 29.45 -4.34 -3.37
N ALA A 95 28.83 -4.51 -4.55
CA ALA A 95 27.57 -3.86 -4.90
C ALA A 95 26.40 -4.85 -4.79
N HIS A 96 25.28 -4.40 -4.22
CA HIS A 96 24.03 -5.14 -4.21
C HIS A 96 23.07 -4.60 -5.26
N LEU A 97 22.56 -5.47 -6.14
CA LEU A 97 21.67 -5.07 -7.24
C LEU A 97 20.22 -4.99 -6.74
N TYR A 98 19.52 -3.91 -7.10
CA TYR A 98 18.12 -3.68 -6.75
C TYR A 98 17.38 -2.98 -7.89
N VAL A 99 16.05 -3.17 -7.98
CA VAL A 99 15.20 -2.68 -9.08
C VAL A 99 14.48 -1.36 -8.78
N GLY A 100 14.77 -0.75 -7.64
CA GLY A 100 14.21 0.54 -7.23
C GLY A 100 14.28 0.75 -5.72
N VAL A 101 13.73 1.87 -5.27
CA VAL A 101 13.71 2.25 -3.86
C VAL A 101 12.29 2.44 -3.34
N LEU A 102 12.08 2.27 -2.04
CA LEU A 102 10.79 2.45 -1.39
C LEU A 102 10.93 2.97 0.04
N GLU A 103 9.86 3.56 0.53
CA GLU A 103 9.70 3.94 1.94
C GLU A 103 8.60 3.07 2.56
N ILE A 104 8.93 2.37 3.64
CA ILE A 104 7.95 1.54 4.36
C ILE A 104 7.08 2.45 5.19
N THR A 105 5.78 2.38 4.95
CA THR A 105 4.78 3.19 5.68
C THR A 105 4.24 2.45 6.90
N GLU A 106 4.18 1.11 6.86
CA GLU A 106 3.63 0.30 7.95
C GLU A 106 4.12 -1.15 7.84
N ILE A 107 4.31 -1.81 9.00
CA ILE A 107 4.58 -3.24 9.14
C ILE A 107 3.37 -3.89 9.83
N HIS A 108 2.87 -5.00 9.28
CA HIS A 108 1.66 -5.73 9.69
C HIS A 108 1.95 -7.09 10.32
#